data_AF-A0A645C4Z5-F1
#
_entry.id   AF-A0A645C4Z5-F1
#
_cell.length_a   1.000
_cell.length_b   1.000
_cell.length_c   1.000
_cell.angle_alpha   90.00
_cell.angle_beta   90.00
_cell.angle_gamma   90.00
#
_symmetry.space_group_name_H-M   'P 1'
#
loop_
_entity.id
_entity.type
_entity.pdbx_description
1 polymer ?
#
loop_
_entity_poly.entity_id
_entity_poly.type
_entity_poly.pdbx_seq_one_letter_code
_entity_poly.pdbx_strand_id
1 'polypeptide(L)'
;MINVDINNDEAMIFGLGVLSEYRGKGYAKDMLCLLIHELKKVDISSISLEVDSNNPEALALYMSCGFEKVKSFEYYKMDLHD
;
A
#
# COMPACT_ATOMS: atom_id res chain seq x y z
N MET A 1 -11.59 -2.64 0.01
CA MET A 1 -10.90 -3.37 1.10
C MET A 1 -9.51 -2.78 1.24
N ILE A 2 -9.01 -2.73 2.47
CA ILE A 2 -7.62 -2.43 2.82
C ILE A 2 -7.29 -3.31 4.03
N ASN A 3 -6.13 -3.95 4.03
CA ASN A 3 -5.69 -4.79 5.15
C ASN A 3 -4.40 -4.19 5.72
N VAL A 4 -4.16 -4.48 7.00
CA VAL A 4 -2.96 -4.05 7.71
C VAL A 4 -2.52 -5.16 8.65
N ASP A 5 -1.23 -5.48 8.61
CA ASP A 5 -0.56 -6.29 9.62
C ASP A 5 0.22 -5.35 10.53
N ILE A 6 0.09 -5.53 11.83
CA ILE A 6 0.75 -4.71 12.85
C ILE A 6 1.70 -5.58 13.66
N ASN A 7 2.95 -5.14 13.79
CA ASN A 7 3.96 -5.79 14.61
C ASN A 7 4.73 -4.72 15.39
N ASN A 8 4.63 -4.73 16.72
CA ASN A 8 5.14 -3.68 17.60
C ASN A 8 4.62 -2.29 17.16
N ASP A 9 5.54 -1.39 16.81
CA ASP A 9 5.29 -0.03 16.35
C ASP A 9 5.34 0.10 14.81
N GLU A 10 5.34 -1.02 14.07
CA GLU A 10 5.36 -1.07 12.62
C GLU A 10 4.06 -1.62 12.04
N ALA A 11 3.60 -1.02 10.93
CA ALA A 11 2.43 -1.47 10.18
C ALA A 11 2.76 -1.72 8.70
N MET A 12 2.30 -2.84 8.16
CA MET A 12 2.40 -3.20 6.75
C MET A 12 1.01 -3.22 6.12
N ILE A 13 0.76 -2.33 5.15
CA ILE A 13 -0.50 -2.24 4.42
C ILE A 13 -0.44 -3.12 3.18
N PHE A 14 -1.49 -3.90 2.94
CA PHE A 14 -1.62 -4.75 1.75
C PHE A 14 -3.08 -4.95 1.34
N GLY A 15 -3.29 -5.47 0.14
CA GLY A 15 -4.64 -5.80 -0.36
C GLY A 15 -5.58 -4.60 -0.50
N LEU A 16 -5.05 -3.39 -0.77
CA LEU A 16 -5.87 -2.23 -1.08
C LEU A 16 -6.56 -2.42 -2.43
N GLY A 17 -7.89 -2.42 -2.42
CA GLY A 17 -8.70 -2.63 -3.61
C GLY A 17 -10.05 -1.92 -3.56
N VAL A 18 -10.45 -1.38 -4.71
CA VAL A 18 -11.76 -0.78 -4.96
C VAL A 18 -12.39 -1.48 -6.15
N LEU A 19 -13.65 -1.89 -6.00
CA LEU A 19 -14.48 -2.46 -7.05
C LEU A 19 -14.55 -1.50 -8.26
N SER A 20 -14.54 -2.06 -9.47
CA SER A 20 -14.47 -1.32 -10.74
C SER A 20 -15.45 -0.16 -10.83
N GLU A 21 -16.69 -0.36 -10.39
CA GLU A 21 -17.82 0.57 -10.48
C GLU A 21 -17.67 1.79 -9.55
N TYR A 22 -16.71 1.71 -8.63
CA TYR A 22 -16.43 2.72 -7.61
C TYR A 22 -15.06 3.39 -7.78
N ARG A 23 -14.30 3.03 -8.83
CA ARG A 23 -13.00 3.67 -9.13
C ARG A 23 -13.17 5.09 -9.64
N GLY A 24 -12.09 5.88 -9.58
CA GLY A 24 -12.09 7.29 -10.01
C GLY A 24 -12.81 8.28 -9.08
N LYS A 25 -13.33 7.80 -7.93
CA LYS A 25 -14.10 8.60 -6.96
C LYS A 25 -13.34 8.99 -5.70
N GLY A 26 -12.06 8.62 -5.60
CA GLY A 26 -11.21 8.95 -4.43
C GLY A 26 -11.25 7.94 -3.27
N TYR A 27 -12.14 6.94 -3.27
CA TYR A 27 -12.31 6.02 -2.13
C TYR A 27 -11.05 5.28 -1.68
N ALA A 28 -10.14 4.94 -2.59
CA ALA A 28 -8.86 4.32 -2.22
C ALA A 28 -8.00 5.27 -1.37
N LYS A 29 -7.99 6.55 -1.72
CA LYS A 29 -7.30 7.61 -0.98
C LYS A 29 -7.95 7.84 0.37
N ASP A 30 -9.27 7.93 0.41
CA ASP A 30 -10.00 8.15 1.66
C ASP A 30 -9.77 7.00 2.64
N MET A 31 -9.88 5.74 2.20
CA MET A 31 -9.59 4.57 3.03
C MET A 31 -8.16 4.57 3.55
N LEU A 32 -7.18 4.87 2.68
CA LEU A 32 -5.77 4.89 3.05
C LEU A 32 -5.46 6.00 4.06
N CYS A 33 -5.95 7.22 3.84
CA CYS A 33 -5.77 8.35 4.75
C CYS A 33 -6.42 8.08 6.11
N LEU A 34 -7.62 7.50 6.14
CA LEU A 34 -8.29 7.11 7.38
C LEU A 34 -7.48 6.06 8.14
N LEU A 35 -6.97 5.03 7.46
CA LEU A 35 -6.12 4.02 8.10
C LEU A 35 -4.85 4.64 8.69
N ILE A 36 -4.13 5.47 7.93
CA ILE A 36 -2.92 6.16 8.40
C ILE A 36 -3.22 6.99 9.65
N HIS A 37 -4.36 7.70 9.66
CA HIS A 37 -4.78 8.49 10.80
C HIS A 37 -5.03 7.63 12.04
N GLU A 38 -5.70 6.48 11.90
CA GLU A 38 -5.93 5.57 13.02
C GLU A 38 -4.63 4.93 13.52
N LEU A 39 -3.73 4.51 12.63
CA LEU A 39 -2.43 3.94 13.01
C LEU A 39 -1.57 4.92 13.82
N LYS A 40 -1.58 6.21 13.43
CA LYS A 40 -0.86 7.26 14.16
C LYS A 40 -1.40 7.52 15.57
N LYS A 41 -2.67 7.22 15.85
CA LYS A 41 -3.25 7.38 17.19
C LYS A 41 -2.80 6.29 18.17
N VAL A 42 -2.35 5.16 17.65
CA VAL A 42 -1.91 4.00 18.45
C VAL A 42 -0.39 3.84 18.41
N ASP A 43 0.32 4.96 18.25
CA ASP A 43 1.78 5.07 18.33
C ASP A 43 2.55 4.19 17.33
N ILE A 44 1.97 3.89 16.16
CA ILE A 44 2.71 3.29 15.05
C ILE A 44 3.69 4.32 14.49
N SER A 45 4.98 4.00 14.59
CA SER A 45 6.10 4.85 14.19
C SER A 45 6.43 4.71 12.70
N SER A 46 6.12 3.55 12.11
CA SER A 46 6.44 3.21 10.72
C SER A 46 5.26 2.56 10.01
N ILE A 47 4.92 3.08 8.82
CA ILE A 47 3.87 2.53 7.96
C ILE A 47 4.48 2.26 6.60
N SER A 48 4.42 1.01 6.16
CA SER A 48 4.99 0.54 4.90
C SER A 48 3.95 -0.14 4.02
N LEU A 49 4.23 -0.18 2.71
CA LEU A 49 3.50 -0.96 1.72
C LEU A 49 4.42 -1.31 0.56
N GLU A 50 4.04 -2.33 -0.19
CA GLU A 50 4.69 -2.70 -1.44
C GLU A 50 3.72 -2.53 -2.61
N VAL A 51 4.28 -2.17 -3.77
CA VAL A 51 3.54 -1.98 -5.01
C VAL A 51 4.37 -2.47 -6.19
N ASP A 52 3.70 -3.09 -7.16
CA ASP A 52 4.31 -3.40 -8.45
C ASP A 52 4.74 -2.09 -9.13
N SER A 53 6.00 -2.02 -9.56
CA SER A 53 6.55 -0.86 -10.26
C SER A 53 5.81 -0.54 -11.58
N ASN A 54 5.09 -1.50 -12.14
CA ASN A 54 4.26 -1.35 -13.33
C ASN A 54 2.83 -0.87 -13.03
N ASN A 55 2.55 -0.44 -11.79
CA ASN A 55 1.26 0.11 -11.37
C ASN A 55 1.41 1.61 -11.03
N PRO A 56 1.51 2.49 -12.06
CA PRO A 56 1.73 3.92 -11.84
C PRO A 56 0.57 4.60 -11.11
N GLU A 57 -0.66 4.10 -11.24
CA GLU A 57 -1.83 4.64 -10.54
C GLU A 57 -1.73 4.41 -9.04
N ALA A 58 -1.36 3.21 -8.60
CA ALA A 58 -1.14 2.91 -7.19
C ALA A 58 0.06 3.68 -6.64
N LEU A 59 1.17 3.75 -7.39
CA LEU A 59 2.34 4.53 -6.99
C LEU A 59 1.98 6.01 -6.77
N ALA A 60 1.25 6.63 -7.72
CA ALA A 60 0.80 8.01 -7.60
C ALA A 60 -0.15 8.21 -6.41
N LEU A 61 -1.07 7.26 -6.17
CA LEU A 61 -1.93 7.27 -5.00
C LEU A 61 -1.12 7.31 -3.70
N TYR A 62 -0.17 6.40 -3.53
CA TYR A 62 0.65 6.29 -2.33
C TYR A 62 1.51 7.54 -2.12
N MET A 63 2.19 8.03 -3.16
CA MET A 63 2.96 9.28 -3.07
C MET A 63 2.08 10.47 -2.68
N SER A 64 0.84 10.55 -3.20
CA SER A 64 -0.11 11.61 -2.84
C SER A 64 -0.61 11.55 -1.39
N CYS A 65 -0.40 10.42 -0.70
CA CYS A 65 -0.72 10.22 0.71
C CYS A 65 0.51 10.42 1.62
N GLY A 66 1.66 10.82 1.06
CA GLY A 66 2.88 11.09 1.81
C GLY A 66 3.83 9.90 1.93
N PHE A 67 3.61 8.80 1.21
CA PHE A 67 4.60 7.73 1.12
C PHE A 67 5.76 8.12 0.21
N GLU A 68 6.95 7.61 0.54
CA GLU A 68 8.16 7.78 -0.24
C GLU A 68 8.72 6.43 -0.65
N LYS A 69 9.38 6.39 -1.81
CA LYS A 69 10.01 5.18 -2.33
C LYS A 69 11.31 4.90 -1.56
N VAL A 70 11.30 3.88 -0.72
CA VAL A 70 12.47 3.50 0.09
C VAL A 70 13.31 2.37 -0.53
N LYS A 71 12.68 1.42 -1.23
CA LYS A 71 13.32 0.24 -1.83
C LYS A 71 12.66 -0.18 -3.14
N SER A 72 13.37 -0.99 -3.92
CA SER A 72 12.83 -1.69 -5.09
C SER A 72 13.46 -3.08 -5.16
N PHE A 73 12.66 -4.04 -5.59
CA PHE A 73 13.08 -5.42 -5.75
C PHE A 73 12.92 -5.83 -7.21
N GLU A 74 13.94 -6.48 -7.76
CA GLU A 74 13.83 -7.15 -9.05
C GLU A 74 13.62 -8.64 -8.79
N TYR A 75 12.62 -9.22 -9.45
CA TYR A 75 12.31 -10.64 -9.33
C TYR A 75 12.86 -11.38 -10.55
N TYR A 76 13.67 -12.40 -10.31
CA TYR A 76 14.07 -13.34 -11.35
C TYR A 76 13.05 -14.48 -11.40
N LYS A 77 12.54 -14.77 -12.59
CA LYS A 77 11.73 -15.96 -12.85
C LYS A 77 12.63 -17.02 -13.47
N MET A 78 12.68 -18.19 -12.85
CA MET A 78 13.31 -19.37 -13.42
C MET A 78 12.20 -20.32 -13.85
N ASP A 79 12.18 -20.67 -15.13
CA ASP A 79 11.29 -21.72 -15.61
C ASP A 79 11.88 -23.06 -15.17
N LEU A 80 11.11 -23.80 -14.37
CA LEU A 80 11.45 -25.17 -14.03
C LEU A 80 11.08 -26.04 -15.23
N HIS A 81 12.08 -26.47 -15.98
CA HIS A 81 11.92 -27.51 -17.01
C HIS A 81 12.09 -28.88 -16.33
N ASP A 82 11.13 -29.78 -16.57
CA ASP A 82 11.19 -31.19 -16.17
C ASP A 82 12.26 -31.97 -16.97
#